data_AF-A0A3D0XBJ5-F1
#
_entry.id   AF-A0A3D0XBJ5-F1
#
_cell.length_a   1.000
_cell.length_b   1.000
_cell.length_c   1.000
_cell.angle_alpha   90.00
_cell.angle_beta   90.00
_cell.angle_gamma   90.00
#
_symmetry.space_group_name_H-M   'P 1'
#
loop_
_entity.id
_entity.type
_entity.pdbx_description
1 polymer ?
#
loop_
_entity_poly.entity_id
_entity_poly.type
_entity_poly.pdbx_seq_one_letter_code
_entity_poly.pdbx_strand_id
1 'polypeptide(L)'
;MLTIDEIKNISFRKATLSGGYRAEDVDSFIDEVIASFEQLKKEKTNLVHKIDVLATRVEQYRADEETVRNALLASQKVSDACIKEAKEKAAKIVRNAEEKAQTLVADANAMTALEKENYLSLKADAVALRGELIELYKNHIKTIDDLPTSVNLEDTKKALDDKFPTNEVAQPVQETSDEENKQPQEITTETSSDDEKQATIPEKTSSEPSETKDEPSDENSKDNAKASPRHGKFSQLKFGDNYDVSAE
;
A
#
# COMPACT_ATOMS: atom_id res chain seq x y z
N MET A 1 43.63 -16.64 -70.71
CA MET A 1 42.25 -16.89 -71.18
C MET A 1 41.97 -15.90 -72.29
N LEU A 2 41.32 -16.32 -73.38
CA LEU A 2 40.88 -15.39 -74.41
C LEU A 2 39.78 -14.47 -73.87
N THR A 3 39.84 -13.20 -74.25
CA THR A 3 38.78 -12.23 -74.05
C THR A 3 37.78 -12.28 -75.21
N ILE A 4 36.56 -11.79 -74.98
CA ILE A 4 35.54 -11.70 -76.03
C ILE A 4 36.05 -10.86 -77.22
N ASP A 5 36.83 -9.82 -76.95
CA ASP A 5 37.41 -8.96 -77.99
C ASP A 5 38.51 -9.66 -78.79
N GLU A 6 39.26 -10.58 -78.17
CA GLU A 6 40.25 -11.42 -78.87
C GLU A 6 39.57 -12.49 -79.74
N ILE A 7 38.41 -13.01 -79.32
CA ILE A 7 37.61 -13.96 -80.12
C ILE A 7 36.98 -13.26 -81.32
N LYS A 8 36.49 -12.02 -81.15
CA LYS A 8 35.89 -11.20 -82.22
C LYS A 8 36.87 -10.82 -83.32
N ASN A 9 38.15 -10.61 -82.97
CA ASN A 9 39.17 -10.13 -83.91
C ASN A 9 40.10 -11.25 -84.42
N ILE A 10 39.78 -12.51 -84.14
CA ILE A 10 40.61 -13.63 -84.57
C ILE A 10 40.52 -13.80 -86.09
N SER A 11 41.66 -14.04 -86.75
CA SER A 11 41.70 -14.32 -88.19
C SER A 11 42.46 -15.62 -88.45
N PHE A 12 41.92 -16.42 -89.37
CA PHE A 12 42.50 -17.71 -89.73
C PHE A 12 43.18 -17.63 -91.09
N ARG A 13 44.34 -18.30 -91.23
CA ARG A 13 45.06 -18.36 -92.49
C ARG A 13 44.29 -19.23 -93.49
N LYS A 14 44.12 -18.75 -94.73
CA LYS A 14 43.43 -19.49 -95.80
C LYS A 14 44.17 -20.78 -96.15
N ALA A 15 43.47 -21.91 -96.15
CA ALA A 15 44.04 -23.21 -96.53
C ALA A 15 44.33 -23.25 -98.03
N THR A 16 45.53 -23.67 -98.41
CA THR A 16 46.00 -23.75 -99.81
C THR A 16 45.66 -25.07 -100.52
N LEU A 17 45.08 -26.04 -99.80
CA LEU A 17 44.71 -27.37 -100.29
C LEU A 17 43.19 -27.56 -100.18
N SER A 18 42.58 -28.36 -101.06
CA SER A 18 41.12 -28.50 -101.28
C SER A 18 40.31 -29.13 -100.12
N GLY A 19 40.78 -29.07 -98.87
CA GLY A 19 40.15 -29.70 -97.71
C GLY A 19 40.07 -28.82 -96.45
N GLY A 20 40.14 -27.49 -96.59
CA GLY A 20 39.99 -26.55 -95.45
C GLY A 20 38.54 -26.33 -95.03
N TYR A 21 38.34 -25.84 -93.80
CA TYR A 21 37.02 -25.41 -93.30
C TYR A 21 36.45 -24.26 -94.13
N ARG A 22 35.11 -24.23 -94.28
CA ARG A 22 34.41 -23.15 -94.96
C ARG A 22 34.39 -21.93 -94.04
N ALA A 23 34.76 -20.76 -94.57
CA ALA A 23 34.81 -19.53 -93.78
C ALA A 23 33.45 -19.20 -93.15
N GLU A 24 32.36 -19.38 -93.91
CA GLU A 24 30.98 -19.15 -93.46
C GLU A 24 30.59 -19.97 -92.21
N ASP A 25 30.99 -21.24 -92.17
CA ASP A 25 30.66 -22.14 -91.06
C ASP A 25 31.51 -21.82 -89.83
N VAL A 26 32.77 -21.39 -90.04
CA VAL A 26 33.68 -20.96 -88.97
C VAL A 26 33.20 -19.64 -88.37
N ASP A 27 32.79 -18.67 -89.18
CA ASP A 27 32.26 -17.39 -88.72
C ASP A 27 30.97 -17.58 -87.92
N SER A 28 30.05 -18.43 -88.39
CA SER A 28 28.82 -18.77 -87.66
C SER A 28 29.10 -19.43 -86.31
N PHE A 29 30.10 -20.30 -86.23
CA PHE A 29 30.53 -20.91 -84.97
C PHE A 29 31.17 -19.88 -84.02
N ILE A 30 31.97 -18.95 -84.54
CA ILE A 30 32.57 -17.87 -83.75
C ILE A 30 31.49 -16.99 -83.12
N ASP A 31 30.44 -16.65 -83.87
CA ASP A 31 29.29 -15.88 -83.35
C ASP A 31 28.57 -16.62 -82.19
N GLU A 32 28.37 -17.93 -82.32
CA GLU A 32 27.78 -18.77 -81.26
C GLU A 32 28.69 -18.87 -80.02
N VAL A 33 30.01 -19.00 -80.23
CA VAL A 33 31.00 -18.98 -79.16
C VAL A 33 31.00 -17.62 -78.46
N ILE A 34 30.93 -16.51 -79.20
CA ILE A 34 30.85 -15.16 -78.61
C ILE A 34 29.60 -15.03 -77.75
N ALA A 35 28.44 -15.42 -78.27
CA ALA A 35 27.16 -15.32 -77.55
C ALA A 35 27.17 -16.14 -76.25
N SER A 36 27.64 -17.39 -76.32
CA SER A 36 27.74 -18.25 -75.13
C SER A 36 28.76 -17.74 -74.11
N PHE A 37 29.88 -17.17 -74.55
CA PHE A 37 30.90 -16.59 -73.66
C PHE A 37 30.40 -15.30 -72.99
N GLU A 38 29.66 -14.45 -73.73
CA GLU A 38 29.01 -13.27 -73.17
C GLU A 38 27.96 -13.65 -72.13
N GLN A 39 27.14 -14.67 -72.40
CA GLN A 39 26.21 -15.23 -71.43
C GLN A 39 26.93 -15.75 -70.19
N LEU A 40 27.98 -16.56 -70.35
CA LEU A 40 28.75 -17.11 -69.25
C LEU A 40 29.39 -16.01 -68.39
N LYS A 41 29.92 -14.96 -69.03
CA LYS A 41 30.49 -13.80 -68.32
C LYS A 41 29.43 -13.07 -67.50
N LYS A 42 28.23 -12.86 -68.07
CA LYS A 42 27.10 -12.24 -67.38
C LYS A 42 26.60 -13.09 -66.21
N GLU A 43 26.52 -14.40 -66.38
CA GLU A 43 26.16 -15.33 -65.31
C GLU A 43 27.20 -15.32 -64.19
N LYS A 44 28.51 -15.35 -64.54
CA LYS A 44 29.58 -15.23 -63.55
C LYS A 44 29.46 -13.95 -62.74
N THR A 45 29.24 -12.79 -63.38
CA THR A 45 29.11 -11.52 -62.64
C THR A 45 27.88 -11.52 -61.73
N ASN A 46 26.76 -12.09 -62.19
CA ASN A 46 25.54 -12.23 -61.38
C ASN A 46 25.76 -13.17 -60.19
N LEU A 47 26.47 -14.28 -60.38
CA LEU A 47 26.79 -15.22 -59.31
C LEU A 47 27.74 -14.62 -58.28
N VAL A 48 28.78 -13.92 -58.72
CA VAL A 48 29.70 -13.20 -57.82
C VAL A 48 28.93 -12.17 -57.00
N HIS A 49 28.09 -11.35 -57.64
CA HIS A 49 27.26 -10.37 -56.93
C HIS A 49 26.32 -11.03 -55.90
N LYS A 50 25.70 -12.16 -56.25
CA LYS A 50 24.87 -12.92 -55.30
C LYS A 50 25.71 -13.42 -54.12
N ILE A 51 26.90 -13.96 -54.37
CA ILE A 51 27.80 -14.43 -53.31
C ILE A 51 28.13 -13.28 -52.36
N ASP A 52 28.45 -12.08 -52.87
CA ASP A 52 28.75 -10.92 -52.04
C ASP A 52 27.55 -10.53 -51.17
N VAL A 53 26.34 -10.45 -51.75
CA VAL A 53 25.12 -10.14 -51.01
C VAL A 53 24.83 -11.19 -49.93
N LEU A 54 24.99 -12.48 -50.26
CA LEU A 54 24.81 -13.57 -49.29
C LEU A 54 25.85 -13.49 -48.17
N ALA A 55 27.12 -13.21 -48.48
CA ALA A 55 28.18 -13.06 -47.50
C ALA A 55 27.87 -11.91 -46.52
N THR A 56 27.49 -10.74 -47.05
CA THR A 56 27.07 -9.59 -46.22
C THR A 56 25.88 -9.92 -45.33
N ARG A 57 24.87 -10.64 -45.85
CA ARG A 57 23.73 -11.07 -45.03
C ARG A 57 24.12 -12.04 -43.93
N VAL A 58 25.03 -12.97 -44.20
CA VAL A 58 25.53 -13.91 -43.18
C VAL A 58 26.25 -13.16 -42.07
N GLU A 59 27.07 -12.16 -42.40
CA GLU A 59 27.73 -11.32 -41.41
C GLU A 59 26.72 -10.52 -40.57
N GLN A 60 25.70 -9.95 -41.21
CA GLN A 60 24.64 -9.24 -40.52
C GLN A 60 23.87 -10.15 -39.55
N TYR A 61 23.47 -11.35 -39.99
CA TYR A 61 22.79 -12.30 -39.11
C TYR A 61 23.65 -12.74 -37.93
N ARG A 62 24.97 -12.87 -38.10
CA ARG A 62 25.89 -13.14 -36.99
C ARG A 62 25.94 -12.00 -35.98
N ALA A 63 25.98 -10.75 -36.45
CA ALA A 63 25.95 -9.57 -35.59
C ALA A 63 24.61 -9.44 -34.84
N ASP A 64 23.50 -9.73 -35.52
CA ASP A 64 22.17 -9.74 -34.93
C ASP A 64 22.03 -10.86 -33.88
N GLU A 65 22.53 -12.06 -34.17
CA GLU A 65 22.56 -13.19 -33.23
C GLU A 65 23.36 -12.84 -31.97
N GLU A 66 24.52 -12.20 -32.12
CA GLU A 66 25.33 -11.74 -30.99
C GLU A 66 24.60 -10.68 -30.17
N THR A 67 23.92 -9.74 -30.82
CA THR A 67 23.11 -8.72 -30.15
C THR A 67 21.96 -9.35 -29.36
N VAL A 68 21.24 -10.31 -29.94
CA VAL A 68 20.16 -11.04 -29.26
C VAL A 68 20.70 -11.85 -28.10
N ARG A 69 21.82 -12.55 -28.27
CA ARG A 69 22.48 -13.30 -27.21
C ARG A 69 22.88 -12.39 -26.04
N ASN A 70 23.47 -11.24 -26.33
CA ASN A 70 23.85 -10.26 -25.32
C ASN A 70 22.63 -9.67 -24.60
N ALA A 71 21.55 -9.38 -25.34
CA ALA A 71 20.30 -8.91 -24.76
C ALA A 71 19.67 -9.95 -23.82
N LEU A 72 19.69 -11.24 -24.19
CA LEU A 72 19.21 -12.34 -23.34
C LEU A 72 20.02 -12.47 -22.05
N LEU A 73 21.36 -12.42 -22.15
CA LEU A 73 22.22 -12.49 -20.97
C LEU A 73 22.04 -11.27 -20.05
N ALA A 74 21.91 -10.08 -20.62
CA ALA A 74 21.62 -8.86 -19.86
C ALA A 74 20.24 -8.95 -19.17
N SER A 75 19.22 -9.40 -19.89
CA SER A 75 17.88 -9.62 -19.35
C SER A 75 17.90 -10.60 -18.19
N GLN A 76 18.56 -11.76 -18.34
CA GLN A 76 18.69 -12.74 -17.27
C GLN A 76 19.38 -12.15 -16.04
N LYS A 77 20.49 -11.41 -16.23
CA LYS A 77 21.20 -10.77 -15.13
C LYS A 77 20.32 -9.75 -14.37
N VAL A 78 19.51 -8.99 -15.10
CA VAL A 78 18.55 -8.04 -14.51
C VAL A 78 17.46 -8.79 -13.76
N SER A 79 16.92 -9.89 -14.31
CA SER A 79 15.95 -10.74 -13.64
C SER A 79 16.51 -11.34 -12.35
N ASP A 80 17.72 -11.88 -12.37
CA ASP A 80 18.38 -12.44 -11.18
C ASP A 80 18.64 -11.37 -10.11
N ALA A 81 19.07 -10.18 -10.52
CA ALA A 81 19.25 -9.04 -9.62
C ALA A 81 17.91 -8.61 -8.98
N CYS A 82 16.84 -8.54 -9.77
CA CYS A 82 15.50 -8.20 -9.29
C CYS A 82 14.99 -9.23 -8.28
N ILE A 83 15.14 -10.54 -8.57
CA ILE A 83 14.75 -11.61 -7.65
C ILE A 83 15.55 -11.51 -6.35
N LYS A 84 16.86 -11.26 -6.43
CA LYS A 84 17.71 -11.09 -5.24
C LYS A 84 17.26 -9.89 -4.40
N GLU A 85 17.04 -8.75 -5.03
CA GLU A 85 16.57 -7.53 -4.34
C GLU A 85 15.20 -7.73 -3.70
N ALA A 86 14.26 -8.37 -4.39
CA ALA A 86 12.94 -8.70 -3.87
C ALA A 86 13.04 -9.62 -2.63
N LYS A 87 13.90 -10.65 -2.68
CA LYS A 87 14.16 -11.54 -1.54
C LYS A 87 14.79 -10.79 -0.36
N GLU A 88 15.75 -9.91 -0.62
CA GLU A 88 16.36 -9.08 0.43
C GLU A 88 15.35 -8.12 1.07
N LYS A 89 14.49 -7.47 0.27
CA LYS A 89 13.40 -6.62 0.76
C LYS A 89 12.40 -7.41 1.58
N ALA A 90 11.96 -8.56 1.10
CA ALA A 90 11.06 -9.44 1.83
C ALA A 90 11.65 -9.87 3.17
N ALA A 91 12.92 -10.32 3.18
CA ALA A 91 13.62 -10.69 4.41
C ALA A 91 13.73 -9.52 5.40
N LYS A 92 14.01 -8.30 4.92
CA LYS A 92 14.02 -7.09 5.76
C LYS A 92 12.65 -6.78 6.33
N ILE A 93 11.58 -6.89 5.54
CA ILE A 93 10.20 -6.65 6.02
C ILE A 93 9.86 -7.65 7.12
N VAL A 94 10.12 -8.94 6.90
CA VAL A 94 9.86 -10.00 7.89
C VAL A 94 10.65 -9.73 9.17
N ARG A 95 11.96 -9.46 9.05
CA ARG A 95 12.80 -9.17 10.21
C ARG A 95 12.32 -7.94 11.00
N ASN A 96 11.95 -6.86 10.30
CA ASN A 96 11.44 -5.65 10.94
C ASN A 96 10.08 -5.89 11.60
N ALA A 97 9.22 -6.71 11.00
CA ALA A 97 7.94 -7.09 11.58
C ALA A 97 8.13 -7.96 12.83
N GLU A 98 9.06 -8.92 12.79
CA GLU A 98 9.43 -9.76 13.93
C GLU A 98 10.00 -8.92 15.07
N GLU A 99 10.91 -7.99 14.78
CA GLU A 99 11.49 -7.10 15.79
C GLU A 99 10.41 -6.23 16.44
N LYS A 100 9.53 -5.60 15.64
CA LYS A 100 8.40 -4.81 16.15
C LYS A 100 7.42 -5.64 16.98
N ALA A 101 7.15 -6.87 16.56
CA ALA A 101 6.28 -7.77 17.30
C ALA A 101 6.92 -8.15 18.64
N GLN A 102 8.22 -8.46 18.65
CA GLN A 102 8.97 -8.75 19.88
C GLN A 102 8.99 -7.57 20.85
N THR A 103 9.24 -6.35 20.34
CA THR A 103 9.20 -5.15 21.19
C THR A 103 7.80 -4.91 21.74
N LEU A 104 6.76 -5.06 20.93
CA LEU A 104 5.38 -4.86 21.37
C LEU A 104 4.97 -5.88 22.45
N VAL A 105 5.37 -7.14 22.30
CA VAL A 105 5.13 -8.17 23.33
C VAL A 105 5.91 -7.87 24.61
N ALA A 106 7.17 -7.44 24.50
CA ALA A 106 7.98 -7.05 25.65
C ALA A 106 7.35 -5.86 26.40
N ASP A 107 6.93 -4.83 25.68
CA ASP A 107 6.29 -3.64 26.25
C ASP A 107 4.95 -3.99 26.92
N ALA A 108 4.11 -4.80 26.26
CA ALA A 108 2.84 -5.26 26.83
C ALA A 108 3.05 -6.08 28.12
N ASN A 109 4.06 -6.94 28.14
CA ASN A 109 4.42 -7.70 29.34
C ASN A 109 4.92 -6.78 30.46
N ALA A 110 5.73 -5.77 30.14
CA ALA A 110 6.22 -4.80 31.12
C ALA A 110 5.06 -3.97 31.71
N MET A 111 4.14 -3.49 30.87
CA MET A 111 2.93 -2.79 31.32
C MET A 111 2.04 -3.68 32.20
N THR A 112 1.86 -4.94 31.81
CA THR A 112 1.07 -5.90 32.60
C THR A 112 1.70 -6.18 33.97
N ALA A 113 3.02 -6.29 34.03
CA ALA A 113 3.74 -6.48 35.29
C ALA A 113 3.57 -5.27 36.22
N LEU A 114 3.72 -4.05 35.68
CA LEU A 114 3.52 -2.80 36.42
C LEU A 114 2.07 -2.67 36.93
N GLU A 115 1.09 -2.93 36.08
CA GLU A 115 -0.32 -2.84 36.47
C GLU A 115 -0.68 -3.86 37.55
N LYS A 116 -0.10 -5.06 37.48
CA LYS A 116 -0.24 -6.07 38.52
C LYS A 116 0.35 -5.60 39.85
N GLU A 117 1.50 -4.93 39.83
CA GLU A 117 2.10 -4.35 41.04
C GLU A 117 1.21 -3.26 41.64
N ASN A 118 0.70 -2.34 40.81
CA ASN A 118 -0.25 -1.30 41.24
C ASN A 118 -1.54 -1.89 41.81
N TYR A 119 -2.06 -2.94 41.21
CA TYR A 119 -3.25 -3.63 41.72
C TYR A 119 -2.99 -4.25 43.10
N LEU A 120 -1.82 -4.85 43.30
CA LEU A 120 -1.44 -5.45 44.57
C LEU A 120 -1.24 -4.40 45.66
N SER A 121 -0.61 -3.25 45.36
CA SER A 121 -0.46 -2.14 46.32
C SER A 121 -1.81 -1.55 46.69
N LEU A 122 -2.67 -1.26 45.71
CA LEU A 122 -4.02 -0.74 45.97
C LEU A 122 -4.85 -1.70 46.84
N LYS A 123 -4.72 -3.01 46.61
CA LYS A 123 -5.38 -4.02 47.45
C LYS A 123 -4.81 -4.05 48.87
N ALA A 124 -3.50 -3.88 49.04
CA ALA A 124 -2.87 -3.78 50.35
C ALA A 124 -3.35 -2.53 51.10
N ASP A 125 -3.43 -1.38 50.42
CA ASP A 125 -3.94 -0.13 50.97
C ASP A 125 -5.41 -0.25 51.41
N ALA A 126 -6.25 -0.92 50.62
CA ALA A 126 -7.64 -1.18 51.00
C ALA A 126 -7.76 -2.06 52.27
N VAL A 127 -6.83 -3.02 52.45
CA VAL A 127 -6.77 -3.84 53.67
C VAL A 127 -6.31 -3.00 54.86
N ALA A 128 -5.31 -2.14 54.67
CA ALA A 128 -4.82 -1.23 55.71
C ALA A 128 -5.93 -0.27 56.17
N LEU A 129 -6.60 0.41 55.23
CA LEU A 129 -7.73 1.31 55.49
C LEU A 129 -8.85 0.61 56.26
N ARG A 130 -9.19 -0.63 55.88
CA ARG A 130 -10.19 -1.41 56.59
C ARG A 130 -9.78 -1.64 58.06
N GLY A 131 -8.50 -1.94 58.31
CA GLY A 131 -7.95 -2.08 59.65
C GLY A 131 -8.10 -0.79 60.46
N GLU A 132 -7.69 0.33 59.87
CA GLU A 132 -7.80 1.67 60.47
C GLU A 132 -9.26 2.04 60.81
N LEU A 133 -10.20 1.79 59.90
CA LEU A 133 -11.64 2.05 60.15
C LEU A 133 -12.14 1.20 61.32
N ILE A 134 -11.81 -0.08 61.36
CA ILE A 134 -12.24 -0.97 62.46
C ILE A 134 -11.69 -0.47 63.79
N GLU A 135 -10.44 -0.02 63.83
CA GLU A 135 -9.83 0.53 65.04
C GLU A 135 -10.49 1.86 65.45
N LEU A 136 -10.73 2.76 64.50
CA LEU A 136 -11.43 4.02 64.74
C LEU A 136 -12.83 3.80 65.31
N TYR A 137 -13.62 2.90 64.70
CA TYR A 137 -14.96 2.56 65.20
C TYR A 137 -14.92 1.93 66.58
N LYS A 138 -13.96 1.04 66.87
CA LYS A 138 -13.79 0.48 68.22
C LYS A 138 -13.49 1.57 69.25
N ASN A 139 -12.64 2.54 68.89
CA ASN A 139 -12.35 3.67 69.77
C ASN A 139 -13.60 4.54 70.00
N HIS A 140 -14.38 4.84 68.96
CA HIS A 140 -15.65 5.56 69.09
C HIS A 140 -16.67 4.81 69.95
N ILE A 141 -16.79 3.49 69.80
CA ILE A 141 -17.69 2.67 70.63
C ILE A 141 -17.26 2.74 72.10
N LYS A 142 -15.97 2.58 72.40
CA LYS A 142 -15.45 2.74 73.78
C LYS A 142 -15.79 4.12 74.35
N THR A 143 -15.59 5.19 73.58
CA THR A 143 -15.94 6.54 74.06
C THR A 143 -17.44 6.70 74.32
N ILE A 144 -18.31 6.02 73.56
CA ILE A 144 -19.76 6.02 73.80
C ILE A 144 -20.12 5.21 75.04
N ASP A 145 -19.48 4.06 75.26
CA ASP A 145 -19.67 3.26 76.48
C ASP A 145 -19.21 4.02 77.73
N ASP A 146 -18.17 4.87 77.60
CA ASP A 146 -17.67 5.73 78.68
C ASP A 146 -18.61 6.94 78.96
N LEU A 147 -19.60 7.23 78.11
CA LEU A 147 -20.60 8.26 78.40
C LEU A 147 -21.55 7.76 79.50
N PRO A 148 -21.88 8.60 80.50
CA PRO A 148 -22.81 8.22 81.56
C PRO A 148 -24.17 7.88 80.97
N THR A 149 -24.59 6.62 81.10
CA THR A 149 -25.93 6.17 80.70
C THR A 149 -27.00 6.81 81.60
N SER A 150 -28.27 6.83 81.16
CA SER A 150 -29.42 7.33 81.92
C SER A 150 -29.55 6.77 83.35
N VAL A 151 -28.96 5.61 83.63
CA VAL A 151 -28.86 5.03 84.98
C VAL A 151 -27.96 5.87 85.89
N ASN A 152 -26.84 6.38 85.37
CA ASN A 152 -25.93 7.27 86.09
C ASN A 152 -26.52 8.69 86.27
N LEU A 153 -27.45 9.09 85.40
CA LEU A 153 -28.20 10.34 85.54
C LEU A 153 -29.17 10.32 86.73
N GLU A 154 -29.81 9.19 87.03
CA GLU A 154 -30.69 9.08 88.20
C GLU A 154 -29.88 9.06 89.52
N ASP A 155 -28.75 8.36 89.55
CA ASP A 155 -27.85 8.38 90.71
C ASP A 155 -27.21 9.76 90.94
N THR A 156 -26.85 10.47 89.86
CA THR A 156 -26.33 11.84 89.97
C THR A 156 -27.40 12.86 90.32
N LYS A 157 -28.64 12.74 89.81
CA LYS A 157 -29.79 13.56 90.27
C LYS A 157 -30.06 13.35 91.75
N LYS A 158 -30.12 12.09 92.20
CA LYS A 158 -30.38 11.76 93.61
C LYS A 158 -29.29 12.30 94.53
N ALA A 159 -28.02 12.23 94.10
CA ALA A 159 -26.90 12.84 94.83
C ALA A 159 -26.90 14.38 94.77
N LEU A 160 -27.50 14.99 93.74
CA LEU A 160 -27.65 16.45 93.63
C LEU A 160 -28.79 16.94 94.53
N ASP A 161 -29.93 16.26 94.55
CA ASP A 161 -31.09 16.57 95.41
C ASP A 161 -30.74 16.43 96.90
N ASP A 162 -29.92 15.44 97.28
CA ASP A 162 -29.41 15.28 98.64
C ASP A 162 -28.43 16.39 99.06
N LYS A 163 -27.67 16.96 98.11
CA LYS A 163 -26.71 18.06 98.38
C LYS A 163 -27.32 19.44 98.28
N PHE A 164 -28.40 19.61 97.52
CA PHE A 164 -29.08 20.89 97.29
C PHE A 164 -30.60 20.69 97.28
N PRO A 165 -31.26 20.63 98.45
CA PRO A 165 -32.71 20.48 98.52
C PRO A 165 -33.38 21.75 98.02
N THR A 166 -34.06 21.65 96.88
CA THR A 166 -34.86 22.76 96.31
C THR A 166 -36.33 22.44 96.54
N ASN A 167 -37.03 23.28 97.29
CA ASN A 167 -38.49 23.16 97.44
C ASN A 167 -39.18 23.47 96.11
N GLU A 168 -40.12 22.63 95.71
CA GLU A 168 -41.02 22.86 94.58
C GLU A 168 -41.72 24.22 94.72
N VAL A 169 -41.49 25.11 93.75
CA VAL A 169 -42.41 26.22 93.48
C VAL A 169 -43.12 25.90 92.17
N ALA A 170 -44.42 25.69 92.28
CA ALA A 170 -45.32 25.46 91.16
C ALA A 170 -45.67 26.78 90.44
N GLN A 171 -45.27 26.84 89.15
CA GLN A 171 -45.99 27.35 87.94
C GLN A 171 -46.52 28.81 87.93
N PRO A 172 -46.95 29.44 86.80
CA PRO A 172 -47.17 28.93 85.42
C PRO A 172 -46.76 29.87 84.24
N VAL A 173 -46.97 29.34 83.02
CA VAL A 173 -47.15 29.96 81.66
C VAL A 173 -46.09 30.90 81.05
N GLN A 174 -45.59 30.53 79.85
CA GLN A 174 -46.17 31.00 78.58
C GLN A 174 -45.67 30.19 77.38
N GLU A 175 -46.62 29.72 76.59
CA GLU A 175 -46.45 29.36 75.18
C GLU A 175 -46.02 30.61 74.40
N THR A 176 -44.95 30.50 73.62
CA THR A 176 -44.82 31.22 72.35
C THR A 176 -44.31 30.24 71.31
N SER A 177 -45.13 30.06 70.30
CA SER A 177 -44.88 29.33 69.07
C SER A 177 -43.85 30.05 68.19
N ASP A 178 -43.34 29.24 67.25
CA ASP A 178 -42.78 29.60 65.93
C ASP A 178 -41.28 29.93 65.83
N GLU A 179 -40.51 28.93 65.39
CA GLU A 179 -39.66 28.92 64.17
C GLU A 179 -38.82 27.62 64.19
N GLU A 180 -38.52 26.91 63.11
CA GLU A 180 -39.08 26.73 61.79
C GLU A 180 -38.39 25.45 61.27
N ASN A 181 -39.18 24.53 60.75
CA ASN A 181 -38.75 23.32 60.08
C ASN A 181 -37.94 23.66 58.82
N LYS A 182 -36.68 23.21 58.71
CA LYS A 182 -35.95 23.19 57.42
C LYS A 182 -35.14 21.91 57.21
N GLN A 183 -35.80 20.94 56.57
CA GLN A 183 -35.39 20.38 55.28
C GLN A 183 -36.63 19.68 54.68
N PRO A 184 -36.74 19.43 53.36
CA PRO A 184 -35.99 19.91 52.19
C PRO A 184 -36.93 20.38 51.02
N GLN A 185 -36.37 20.98 49.95
CA GLN A 185 -36.80 20.93 48.52
C GLN A 185 -36.32 22.19 47.75
N GLU A 186 -35.50 22.03 46.71
CA GLU A 186 -35.93 22.01 45.29
C GLU A 186 -36.79 23.21 44.90
N ILE A 187 -36.17 24.14 44.15
CA ILE A 187 -36.89 25.07 43.28
C ILE A 187 -36.61 24.60 41.85
N THR A 188 -37.56 23.84 41.34
CA THR A 188 -37.98 23.94 39.94
C THR A 188 -39.34 24.63 39.95
N THR A 189 -39.48 25.71 39.19
CA THR A 189 -40.75 26.22 38.64
C THR A 189 -40.35 26.86 37.31
N GLU A 190 -40.60 26.20 36.18
CA GLU A 190 -41.86 26.24 35.41
C GLU A 190 -42.01 27.60 34.69
N THR A 191 -42.36 27.72 33.40
CA THR A 191 -43.14 26.82 32.53
C THR A 191 -42.97 27.24 31.05
N SER A 192 -43.17 26.25 30.16
CA SER A 192 -43.72 26.35 28.78
C SER A 192 -42.82 26.97 27.69
N SER A 193 -42.62 26.37 26.51
CA SER A 193 -43.50 25.51 25.71
C SER A 193 -42.71 24.65 24.71
N ASP A 194 -43.22 23.46 24.44
CA ASP A 194 -42.86 22.56 23.33
C ASP A 194 -42.86 23.26 21.97
N ASP A 195 -41.84 23.00 21.14
CA ASP A 195 -42.03 22.65 19.73
C ASP A 195 -40.78 21.97 19.14
N GLU A 196 -41.00 20.91 18.37
CA GLU A 196 -40.00 20.05 17.76
C GLU A 196 -39.22 20.75 16.62
N LYS A 197 -37.90 20.53 16.51
CA LYS A 197 -37.20 20.04 15.29
C LYS A 197 -35.67 20.25 15.31
N GLN A 198 -35.00 19.11 15.25
CA GLN A 198 -33.82 18.69 14.46
C GLN A 198 -33.00 19.71 13.62
N ALA A 199 -31.67 19.48 13.64
CA ALA A 199 -30.59 19.96 12.73
C ALA A 199 -30.21 21.45 12.90
N THR A 200 -28.95 21.89 12.92
CA THR A 200 -27.77 21.53 12.12
C THR A 200 -26.56 22.30 12.71
N ILE A 201 -25.37 21.69 12.80
CA ILE A 201 -24.12 22.41 13.11
C ILE A 201 -23.56 23.02 11.81
N PRO A 202 -23.12 24.29 11.79
CA PRO A 202 -22.76 24.97 10.55
C PRO A 202 -21.30 24.71 10.13
N GLU A 203 -21.16 24.43 8.84
CA GLU A 203 -19.92 24.36 8.08
C GLU A 203 -19.59 25.75 7.50
N LYS A 204 -18.36 26.23 7.70
CA LYS A 204 -17.59 27.06 6.75
C LYS A 204 -16.20 27.37 7.31
N THR A 205 -15.17 26.86 6.65
CA THR A 205 -14.15 27.68 5.98
C THR A 205 -13.28 26.82 5.05
N SER A 206 -13.13 27.32 3.84
CA SER A 206 -12.39 26.76 2.71
C SER A 206 -11.06 27.49 2.54
N SER A 207 -9.98 26.75 2.33
CA SER A 207 -8.83 27.17 1.51
C SER A 207 -7.96 25.95 1.12
N GLU A 208 -7.80 25.76 -0.19
CA GLU A 208 -6.95 24.84 -1.00
C GLU A 208 -5.44 24.77 -0.61
N PRO A 209 -4.55 23.99 -1.31
CA PRO A 209 -4.71 22.91 -2.32
C PRO A 209 -3.84 21.64 -2.04
N SER A 210 -4.12 20.51 -2.71
CA SER A 210 -3.14 19.42 -2.94
C SER A 210 -3.49 18.69 -4.25
N GLU A 211 -2.64 18.74 -5.28
CA GLU A 211 -1.49 17.85 -5.57
C GLU A 211 -1.83 16.35 -5.64
N THR A 212 -1.94 15.90 -6.89
CA THR A 212 -1.63 14.58 -7.48
C THR A 212 -1.07 13.49 -6.55
N LYS A 213 -1.67 12.30 -6.61
CA LYS A 213 -0.99 11.03 -6.95
C LYS A 213 -1.95 9.87 -7.15
N ASP A 214 -1.66 9.11 -8.20
CA ASP A 214 -2.17 7.79 -8.54
C ASP A 214 -1.82 6.72 -7.50
N GLU A 215 -2.74 5.77 -7.28
CA GLU A 215 -2.39 4.35 -7.15
C GLU A 215 -3.50 3.47 -7.78
N PRO A 216 -3.14 2.30 -8.35
CA PRO A 216 -4.05 1.45 -9.11
C PRO A 216 -4.73 0.39 -8.23
N SER A 217 -5.92 -0.04 -8.63
CA SER A 217 -6.52 -1.31 -8.18
C SER A 217 -6.66 -2.25 -9.36
N ASP A 218 -6.03 -3.42 -9.21
CA ASP A 218 -6.36 -4.65 -9.92
C ASP A 218 -7.78 -5.10 -9.53
N GLU A 219 -8.60 -5.49 -10.49
CA GLU A 219 -9.15 -6.86 -10.54
C GLU A 219 -9.96 -7.10 -11.82
N ASN A 220 -9.67 -8.24 -12.42
CA ASN A 220 -10.29 -8.78 -13.62
C ASN A 220 -11.44 -9.71 -13.20
N SER A 221 -12.65 -9.53 -13.74
CA SER A 221 -13.62 -10.63 -13.91
C SER A 221 -14.70 -10.29 -14.94
N LYS A 222 -14.91 -11.27 -15.82
CA LYS A 222 -15.76 -11.35 -17.01
C LYS A 222 -17.25 -11.03 -16.74
N ASP A 223 -17.93 -10.38 -17.69
CA ASP A 223 -19.00 -11.03 -18.49
C ASP A 223 -19.66 -10.11 -19.55
N ASN A 224 -19.79 -10.71 -20.73
CA ASN A 224 -20.63 -10.54 -21.93
C ASN A 224 -21.60 -9.34 -22.16
N ALA A 225 -21.61 -8.91 -23.43
CA ALA A 225 -22.73 -8.44 -24.26
C ALA A 225 -23.00 -6.92 -24.51
N LYS A 226 -22.99 -6.59 -25.82
CA LYS A 226 -23.76 -5.56 -26.56
C LYS A 226 -23.34 -4.07 -26.50
N ALA A 227 -22.66 -3.68 -27.60
CA ALA A 227 -22.82 -2.46 -28.40
C ALA A 227 -23.03 -1.08 -27.72
N SER A 228 -21.97 -0.25 -27.71
CA SER A 228 -21.99 1.21 -27.92
C SER A 228 -20.55 1.71 -28.11
N PRO A 229 -20.21 2.52 -29.13
CA PRO A 229 -18.83 2.98 -29.31
C PRO A 229 -18.55 4.09 -28.29
N ARG A 230 -17.76 3.76 -27.26
CA ARG A 230 -17.27 4.73 -26.29
C ARG A 230 -16.14 5.52 -26.93
N HIS A 231 -16.36 6.83 -27.12
CA HIS A 231 -15.34 7.74 -27.64
C HIS A 231 -14.22 7.90 -26.60
N GLY A 232 -13.16 7.09 -26.73
CA GLY A 232 -11.99 7.14 -25.88
C GLY A 232 -11.16 8.40 -26.13
N LYS A 233 -10.41 8.83 -25.10
CA LYS A 233 -9.57 10.04 -25.02
C LYS A 233 -8.45 10.16 -26.09
N PHE A 234 -8.45 9.29 -27.10
CA PHE A 234 -7.45 9.20 -28.16
C PHE A 234 -8.04 9.27 -29.58
N SER A 235 -9.34 9.56 -29.75
CA SER A 235 -9.95 9.71 -31.09
C SER A 235 -9.36 10.86 -31.92
N GLN A 236 -8.62 11.75 -31.26
CA GLN A 236 -8.00 12.93 -31.84
C GLN A 236 -6.55 12.66 -32.31
N LEU A 237 -5.97 11.48 -32.01
CA LEU A 237 -4.63 11.12 -32.46
C LEU A 237 -4.70 10.44 -33.83
N LYS A 238 -4.13 11.08 -34.84
CA LYS A 238 -3.98 10.53 -36.20
C LYS A 238 -2.63 9.81 -36.31
N PHE A 239 -2.64 8.48 -36.28
CA PHE A 239 -1.44 7.66 -36.48
C PHE A 239 -1.26 7.30 -37.96
N GLY A 240 -0.70 8.23 -38.74
CA GLY A 240 -0.42 7.98 -40.17
C GLY A 240 -1.67 7.73 -41.02
N ASP A 241 -1.53 7.79 -42.34
CA ASP A 241 -2.68 7.85 -43.25
C ASP A 241 -3.51 6.55 -43.33
N ASN A 242 -3.08 5.47 -42.67
CA ASN A 242 -3.66 4.12 -42.80
C ASN A 242 -4.10 3.47 -41.48
N TYR A 243 -4.21 4.21 -40.36
CA TYR A 243 -4.63 3.61 -39.08
C TYR A 243 -5.94 4.22 -38.56
N ASP A 244 -7.04 3.47 -38.70
CA ASP A 244 -8.36 3.81 -38.15
C ASP A 244 -8.68 2.87 -36.98
N VAL A 245 -8.74 3.43 -35.77
CA VAL A 245 -9.07 2.74 -34.51
C VAL A 245 -10.57 2.39 -34.39
N SER A 246 -11.35 2.64 -35.44
CA SER A 246 -12.80 2.36 -35.50
C SER A 246 -13.15 1.01 -36.15
N ALA A 247 -12.18 0.28 -36.69
CA ALA A 247 -12.41 -0.96 -37.44
C ALA A 247 -12.33 -2.20 -36.54
N GLU A 248 -13.37 -2.42 -35.73
CA GLU A 248 -13.70 -3.72 -35.13
C GLU A 248 -15.23 -3.89 -35.05
#